data_AF-A0A672KSE6-F1
#
_entry.id   AF-A0A672KSE6-F1
#
_cell.length_a   1.000
_cell.length_b   1.000
_cell.length_c   1.000
_cell.angle_alpha   90.00
_cell.angle_beta   90.00
_cell.angle_gamma   90.00
#
_symmetry.space_group_name_H-M   'P 1'
#
loop_
_entity.id
_entity.type
_entity.pdbx_description
1 polymer ?
#
loop_
_entity_poly.entity_id
_entity_poly.type
_entity_poly.pdbx_seq_one_letter_code
_entity_poly.pdbx_strand_id
1 'polypeptide(L)'
;CVRRMCFRPVSCQEIGQSTSTRLCVHVCVHRIRLKNCVLLSDFSGSCKGRCFELKEAEPPSCRCDNLCKTYLSCCSDFDKQCLKTAGGFECSRERCGEIRNEDYACHCSDDCLRRGDCCTNYRPLCKGENAWLEGDCEEIQSPECPVG
;
A
#
# COMPACT_ATOMS: atom_id res chain seq x y z
N CYS A 1 10.83 -36.54 -2.61
CA CYS A 1 10.97 -36.98 -1.22
C CYS A 1 11.37 -35.82 -0.32
N VAL A 2 10.48 -35.54 0.63
CA VAL A 2 10.52 -34.63 1.77
C VAL A 2 11.91 -34.33 2.35
N ARG A 3 12.23 -33.05 2.61
CA ARG A 3 12.68 -32.62 3.95
C ARG A 3 12.41 -31.14 4.24
N ARG A 4 11.34 -30.95 5.04
CA ARG A 4 10.98 -29.77 5.83
C ARG A 4 12.21 -29.09 6.44
N MET A 5 12.37 -27.78 6.22
CA MET A 5 13.09 -26.91 7.15
C MET A 5 12.07 -26.24 8.06
N CYS A 6 12.09 -26.66 9.32
CA CYS A 6 11.25 -26.18 10.39
C CYS A 6 11.58 -24.72 10.71
N PHE A 7 10.54 -23.89 10.78
CA PHE A 7 10.57 -22.65 11.56
C PHE A 7 10.84 -22.97 13.04
N ARG A 8 11.72 -22.21 13.68
CA ARG A 8 11.71 -22.01 15.14
C ARG A 8 12.07 -20.56 15.52
N PRO A 9 11.54 -20.09 16.67
CA PRO A 9 11.23 -18.69 16.92
C PRO A 9 12.37 -17.92 17.59
N VAL A 10 12.43 -16.60 17.35
CA VAL A 10 13.31 -15.68 18.08
C VAL A 10 12.68 -15.40 19.44
N SER A 11 13.34 -15.84 20.51
CA SER A 11 12.97 -15.52 21.89
C SER A 11 13.42 -14.10 22.22
N CYS A 12 12.48 -13.21 22.52
CA CYS A 12 12.77 -11.97 23.23
C CYS A 12 13.21 -12.31 24.65
N GLN A 13 14.41 -11.87 25.05
CA GLN A 13 14.86 -11.99 26.43
C GLN A 13 15.03 -10.59 27.02
N GLU A 14 14.35 -10.36 28.13
CA GLU A 14 14.25 -9.11 28.86
C GLU A 14 15.61 -8.59 29.33
N ILE A 15 15.84 -7.29 29.16
CA ILE A 15 17.04 -6.60 29.64
C ILE A 15 16.79 -6.15 31.08
N GLY A 16 17.43 -6.86 32.01
CA GLY A 16 17.60 -6.47 33.41
C GLY A 16 18.60 -5.32 33.57
N GLN A 17 18.40 -4.57 34.65
CA GLN A 17 18.94 -3.24 34.93
C GLN A 17 20.43 -3.18 35.32
N SER A 18 20.98 -1.96 35.16
CA SER A 18 21.82 -1.24 36.14
C SER A 18 23.35 -1.14 35.91
N THR A 19 23.73 0.05 35.43
CA THR A 19 24.87 0.92 35.78
C THR A 19 26.20 0.32 36.31
N SER A 20 27.32 0.53 35.59
CA SER A 20 28.54 1.14 36.17
C SER A 20 29.66 1.46 35.15
N THR A 21 30.17 2.70 35.23
CA THR A 21 31.52 3.22 34.86
C THR A 21 32.05 3.25 33.41
N ARG A 22 31.87 4.44 32.81
CA ARG A 22 32.81 5.28 32.00
C ARG A 22 34.01 4.66 31.24
N LEU A 23 34.08 5.12 29.98
CA LEU A 23 35.23 5.40 29.10
C LEU A 23 35.91 4.22 28.39
N CYS A 24 35.62 4.10 27.08
CA CYS A 24 36.64 4.11 26.01
C CYS A 24 35.96 4.40 24.67
N VAL A 25 35.68 5.68 24.41
CA VAL A 25 35.56 6.18 23.04
C VAL A 25 36.98 6.23 22.50
N HIS A 26 37.35 5.32 21.60
CA HIS A 26 38.19 5.60 20.42
C HIS A 26 38.49 4.30 19.64
N VAL A 27 37.94 4.24 18.44
CA VAL A 27 38.62 3.77 17.22
C VAL A 27 39.02 2.28 17.21
N CYS A 28 38.07 1.44 16.81
CA CYS A 28 38.37 0.38 15.84
C CYS A 28 37.85 0.82 14.47
N VAL A 29 38.55 1.80 13.90
CA VAL A 29 38.63 2.01 12.46
C VAL A 29 39.41 0.82 11.88
N HIS A 30 38.78 -0.36 11.88
CA HIS A 30 39.22 -1.45 11.02
C HIS A 30 38.50 -1.30 9.69
N ARG A 31 39.27 -0.78 8.72
CA ARG A 31 38.94 -0.71 7.30
C ARG A 31 38.54 -2.09 6.77
N ILE A 32 37.27 -2.43 6.88
CA ILE A 32 36.63 -3.33 5.94
C ILE A 32 35.68 -2.44 5.15
N ARG A 33 36.05 -2.12 3.91
CA ARG A 33 35.12 -1.57 2.91
C ARG A 33 34.07 -2.63 2.60
N LEU A 34 33.15 -2.86 3.53
CA LEU A 34 31.85 -3.36 3.15
C LEU A 34 31.10 -2.14 2.65
N LYS A 35 31.16 -1.96 1.34
CA LYS A 35 30.10 -1.34 0.55
C LYS A 35 28.82 -2.19 0.70
N ASN A 36 28.37 -2.42 1.93
CA ASN A 36 27.16 -3.15 2.23
C ASN A 36 26.04 -2.13 2.27
N CYS A 37 25.47 -1.99 1.08
CA CYS A 37 24.21 -1.38 0.75
C CYS A 37 23.09 -1.90 1.67
N VAL A 38 23.04 -1.42 2.91
CA VAL A 38 21.76 -1.32 3.62
C VAL A 38 21.24 0.06 3.25
N LEU A 39 20.42 0.08 2.19
CA LEU A 39 19.69 1.25 1.71
C LEU A 39 19.09 1.99 2.90
N LEU A 40 19.67 3.16 3.22
CA LEU A 40 19.11 4.07 4.22
C LEU A 40 17.93 4.78 3.55
N SER A 41 16.82 4.07 3.35
CA SER A 41 15.57 4.70 2.91
C SER A 41 15.08 5.60 4.04
N ASP A 42 15.00 6.90 3.77
CA ASP A 42 14.40 7.87 4.67
C ASP A 42 12.89 7.65 4.72
N PHE A 43 12.43 7.07 5.83
CA PHE A 43 11.02 6.81 6.11
C PHE A 43 10.22 8.08 6.48
N SER A 44 10.86 9.26 6.50
CA SER A 44 10.24 10.53 6.89
C SER A 44 9.23 11.10 5.89
N GLY A 45 9.16 10.55 4.67
CA GLY A 45 8.17 10.94 3.66
C GLY A 45 6.76 10.38 3.91
N SER A 46 5.81 10.82 3.09
CA SER A 46 4.40 10.41 3.16
C SER A 46 3.88 9.90 1.81
N CYS A 47 2.97 8.94 1.85
CA CYS A 47 2.24 8.43 0.69
C CYS A 47 0.92 9.16 0.41
N LYS A 48 0.58 10.21 1.15
CA LYS A 48 -0.63 11.01 0.89
C LYS A 48 -0.57 11.59 -0.53
N GLY A 49 -1.48 11.16 -1.40
CA GLY A 49 -1.53 11.56 -2.81
C GLY A 49 -0.49 10.91 -3.72
N ARG A 50 0.22 9.88 -3.23
CA ARG A 50 1.28 9.15 -3.97
C ARG A 50 1.06 7.64 -4.02
N CYS A 51 -0.08 7.17 -3.56
CA CYS A 51 -0.38 5.74 -3.50
C CYS A 51 -0.32 5.10 -4.89
N PHE A 52 0.45 4.04 -5.00
CA PHE A 52 0.66 3.25 -6.22
C PHE A 52 1.20 4.09 -7.39
N GLU A 53 2.04 5.08 -7.09
CA GLU A 53 2.74 5.84 -8.13
C GLU A 53 3.55 4.91 -9.05
N LEU A 54 3.51 5.18 -10.36
CA LEU A 54 4.25 4.39 -11.36
C LEU A 54 5.75 4.69 -11.36
N LYS A 55 6.14 5.87 -10.85
CA LYS A 55 7.53 6.32 -10.84
C LYS A 55 8.26 5.70 -9.65
N GLU A 56 9.36 5.01 -9.92
CA GLU A 56 10.26 4.55 -8.88
C GLU A 56 10.99 5.74 -8.24
N ALA A 57 10.81 5.93 -6.93
CA ALA A 57 11.56 6.93 -6.19
C ALA A 57 13.01 6.47 -5.99
N GLU A 58 13.97 7.33 -6.33
CA GLU A 58 15.39 7.05 -6.12
C GLU A 58 15.75 7.19 -4.63
N PRO A 59 16.66 6.34 -4.11
CA PRO A 59 17.20 6.50 -2.76
C PRO A 59 17.78 7.91 -2.56
N PRO A 60 17.55 8.56 -1.40
CA PRO A 60 17.06 7.98 -0.15
C PRO A 60 15.54 8.05 0.07
N SER A 61 14.73 8.53 -0.88
CA SER A 61 13.29 8.73 -0.61
C SER A 61 12.53 7.43 -0.36
N CYS A 62 11.58 7.44 0.58
CA CYS A 62 10.62 6.35 0.70
C CYS A 62 9.69 6.25 -0.51
N ARG A 63 9.21 5.03 -0.75
CA ARG A 63 8.42 4.60 -1.90
C ARG A 63 6.95 4.42 -1.56
N CYS A 64 6.08 4.60 -2.54
CA CYS A 64 4.63 4.39 -2.42
C CYS A 64 4.04 3.55 -3.57
N ASP A 65 4.90 2.93 -4.39
CA ASP A 65 4.50 2.01 -5.44
C ASP A 65 4.14 0.62 -4.89
N ASN A 66 3.65 -0.24 -5.78
CA ASN A 66 3.20 -1.60 -5.44
C ASN A 66 4.33 -2.53 -4.94
N LEU A 67 5.61 -2.22 -5.19
CA LEU A 67 6.75 -3.04 -4.78
C LEU A 67 7.44 -2.52 -3.51
N CYS A 68 7.01 -1.39 -2.94
CA CYS A 68 7.70 -0.79 -1.79
C CYS A 68 7.80 -1.76 -0.60
N LYS A 69 6.79 -2.64 -0.41
CA LYS A 69 6.78 -3.64 0.67
C LYS A 69 7.81 -4.74 0.43
N THR A 70 7.96 -5.18 -0.82
CA THR A 70 8.96 -6.18 -1.23
C THR A 70 10.37 -5.69 -0.94
N TYR A 71 10.62 -4.39 -1.16
CA TYR A 71 11.93 -3.77 -0.94
C TYR A 71 12.09 -3.13 0.45
N LEU A 72 11.12 -3.30 1.35
CA LEU A 72 11.13 -2.70 2.70
C LEU A 72 11.42 -1.18 2.69
N SER A 73 10.89 -0.48 1.68
CA SER A 73 11.20 0.93 1.40
C SER A 73 9.95 1.83 1.40
N CYS A 74 8.80 1.31 1.84
CA CYS A 74 7.57 2.09 1.93
C CYS A 74 7.71 3.27 2.89
N CYS A 75 7.00 4.38 2.63
CA CYS A 75 6.85 5.41 3.64
C CYS A 75 6.11 4.88 4.87
N SER A 76 6.35 5.50 6.03
CA SER A 76 5.81 5.05 7.33
C SER A 76 4.28 4.99 7.38
N ASP A 77 3.60 5.77 6.54
CA ASP A 77 2.14 5.87 6.46
C ASP A 77 1.52 5.09 5.29
N PHE A 78 2.30 4.30 4.53
CA PHE A 78 1.83 3.59 3.35
C PHE A 78 0.59 2.73 3.61
N ASP A 79 0.60 1.92 4.66
CA ASP A 79 -0.53 1.04 4.99
C ASP A 79 -1.79 1.83 5.30
N LYS A 80 -1.64 2.94 6.04
CA LYS A 80 -2.78 3.79 6.40
C LYS A 80 -3.33 4.57 5.20
N GLN A 81 -2.47 5.07 4.34
CA GLN A 81 -2.87 5.92 3.21
C GLN A 81 -3.34 5.13 2.00
N CYS A 82 -2.69 4.01 1.70
CA CYS A 82 -2.84 3.29 0.44
C CYS A 82 -3.58 1.95 0.57
N LEU A 83 -3.63 1.36 1.76
CA LEU A 83 -4.32 0.08 2.01
C LEU A 83 -5.57 0.30 2.89
N LYS A 84 -6.44 1.20 2.45
CA LYS A 84 -7.70 1.51 3.12
C LYS A 84 -8.68 0.35 2.99
N THR A 85 -9.38 0.04 4.09
CA THR A 85 -10.39 -1.04 4.15
C THR A 85 -11.72 -0.58 4.77
N ALA A 86 -11.80 0.66 5.27
CA ALA A 86 -13.03 1.19 5.84
C ALA A 86 -14.11 1.35 4.77
N GLY A 87 -15.37 1.22 5.17
CA GLY A 87 -16.52 1.25 4.24
C GLY A 87 -16.67 -0.02 3.39
N GLY A 88 -15.74 -0.97 3.45
CA GLY A 88 -15.75 -2.17 2.62
C GLY A 88 -15.42 -1.88 1.15
N PHE A 89 -15.64 -2.87 0.29
CA PHE A 89 -15.30 -2.81 -1.14
C PHE A 89 -16.52 -2.72 -2.06
N GLU A 90 -17.71 -2.61 -1.45
CA GLU A 90 -18.99 -2.57 -2.14
C GLU A 90 -19.83 -1.42 -1.57
N CYS A 91 -20.55 -0.73 -2.46
CA CYS A 91 -21.60 0.17 -2.07
C CYS A 91 -22.78 -0.61 -1.46
N SER A 92 -23.50 0.04 -0.56
CA SER A 92 -24.84 -0.35 -0.11
C SER A 92 -25.85 0.72 -0.52
N ARG A 93 -27.15 0.43 -0.45
CA ARG A 93 -28.19 1.40 -0.85
C ARG A 93 -28.11 2.70 -0.04
N GLU A 94 -27.71 2.60 1.23
CA GLU A 94 -27.58 3.72 2.16
C GLU A 94 -26.37 4.61 1.85
N ARG A 95 -25.37 4.08 1.13
CA ARG A 95 -24.14 4.78 0.76
C ARG A 95 -24.23 5.51 -0.59
N CYS A 96 -25.26 5.24 -1.39
CA CYS A 96 -25.43 5.92 -2.68
C CYS A 96 -25.62 7.43 -2.48
N GLY A 97 -24.72 8.24 -3.04
CA GLY A 97 -24.73 9.70 -2.84
C GLY A 97 -24.16 10.14 -1.49
N GLU A 98 -23.33 9.30 -0.85
CA GLU A 98 -22.67 9.65 0.42
C GLU A 98 -21.80 10.91 0.29
N ILE A 99 -21.68 11.64 1.40
CA ILE A 99 -20.63 12.64 1.55
C ILE A 99 -19.30 11.89 1.59
N ARG A 100 -18.36 12.33 0.76
CA ARG A 100 -17.07 11.68 0.58
C ARG A 100 -16.32 11.54 1.91
N ASN A 101 -15.87 10.32 2.20
CA ASN A 101 -14.97 10.02 3.31
C ASN A 101 -13.67 9.44 2.77
N GLU A 102 -12.58 10.21 2.87
CA GLU A 102 -11.27 9.80 2.34
C GLU A 102 -10.71 8.55 3.03
N ASP A 103 -11.22 8.12 4.18
CA ASP A 103 -10.77 6.88 4.83
C ASP A 103 -11.36 5.62 4.20
N TYR A 104 -12.38 5.74 3.33
CA TYR A 104 -12.99 4.59 2.66
C TYR A 104 -12.09 3.99 1.58
N ALA A 105 -12.18 2.66 1.43
CA ALA A 105 -11.43 1.91 0.42
C ALA A 105 -11.88 2.27 -1.00
N CYS A 106 -13.18 2.52 -1.17
CA CYS A 106 -13.81 2.96 -2.40
C CYS A 106 -15.04 3.79 -2.08
N HIS A 107 -15.50 4.58 -3.05
CA HIS A 107 -16.49 5.62 -2.84
C HIS A 107 -17.81 5.32 -3.54
N CYS A 108 -18.90 5.83 -2.97
CA CYS A 108 -20.24 5.78 -3.52
C CYS A 108 -20.83 7.20 -3.71
N SER A 109 -19.98 8.22 -3.63
CA SER A 109 -20.30 9.63 -3.86
C SER A 109 -20.47 9.92 -5.36
N ASP A 110 -21.21 10.98 -5.70
CA ASP A 110 -21.50 11.30 -7.11
C ASP A 110 -20.27 11.72 -7.95
N ASP A 111 -19.16 12.06 -7.31
CA ASP A 111 -17.91 12.42 -7.96
C ASP A 111 -16.95 11.23 -8.19
N CYS A 112 -17.25 10.05 -7.65
CA CYS A 112 -16.32 8.92 -7.67
C CYS A 112 -15.95 8.48 -9.10
N LEU A 113 -16.88 8.60 -10.06
CA LEU A 113 -16.63 8.22 -11.46
C LEU A 113 -15.60 9.14 -12.11
N ARG A 114 -15.63 10.43 -11.79
CA ARG A 114 -14.65 11.40 -12.32
C ARG A 114 -13.27 11.23 -11.68
N ARG A 115 -13.23 10.77 -10.43
CA ARG A 115 -11.99 10.49 -9.70
C ARG A 115 -11.42 9.09 -9.97
N GLY A 116 -12.23 8.20 -10.53
CA GLY A 116 -11.84 6.82 -10.81
C GLY A 116 -11.71 5.95 -9.56
N ASP A 117 -12.44 6.26 -8.49
CA ASP A 117 -12.32 5.59 -7.18
C ASP A 117 -13.65 5.02 -6.64
N CYS A 118 -14.61 4.80 -7.53
CA CYS A 118 -15.87 4.15 -7.17
C CYS A 118 -15.66 2.69 -6.73
N CYS A 119 -16.52 2.20 -5.84
CA CYS A 119 -16.66 0.75 -5.67
C CYS A 119 -17.18 0.12 -6.97
N THR A 120 -16.79 -1.12 -7.25
CA THR A 120 -17.07 -1.79 -8.54
C THR A 120 -18.56 -1.97 -8.82
N ASN A 121 -19.38 -2.12 -7.76
CA ASN A 121 -20.83 -2.24 -7.86
C ASN A 121 -21.59 -0.90 -7.88
N TYR A 122 -20.90 0.26 -7.90
CA TYR A 122 -21.55 1.57 -7.84
C TYR A 122 -22.57 1.80 -8.97
N ARG A 123 -22.17 1.53 -10.22
CA ARG A 123 -23.03 1.70 -11.40
C ARG A 123 -24.30 0.84 -11.31
N PRO A 124 -24.21 -0.48 -11.12
CA PRO A 124 -25.41 -1.29 -11.03
C PRO A 124 -26.27 -0.96 -9.81
N LEU A 125 -25.67 -0.71 -8.65
CA LEU A 125 -26.42 -0.48 -7.43
C LEU A 125 -27.05 0.93 -7.34
N CYS A 126 -26.29 1.97 -7.66
CA CYS A 126 -26.68 3.36 -7.41
C CYS A 126 -27.19 4.09 -8.66
N LYS A 127 -26.89 3.60 -9.87
CA LYS A 127 -27.38 4.16 -11.14
C LYS A 127 -28.40 3.26 -11.85
N GLY A 128 -28.60 2.02 -11.37
CA GLY A 128 -29.55 1.08 -11.95
C GLY A 128 -29.09 0.53 -13.30
N GLU A 129 -27.78 0.53 -13.56
CA GLU A 129 -27.18 -0.13 -14.73
C GLU A 129 -27.18 -1.66 -14.55
N ASN A 130 -27.10 -2.43 -15.63
CA ASN A 130 -26.97 -3.89 -15.49
C ASN A 130 -25.54 -4.25 -15.06
N ALA A 131 -25.40 -5.26 -14.19
CA ALA A 131 -24.08 -5.79 -13.89
C ALA A 131 -23.50 -6.45 -15.16
N TRP A 132 -22.18 -6.36 -15.35
CA TRP A 132 -21.53 -6.97 -16.53
C TRP A 132 -21.83 -8.47 -16.66
N LEU A 133 -21.91 -9.19 -15.52
CA LEU A 133 -22.24 -10.61 -15.49
C LEU A 133 -23.71 -10.93 -15.87
N GLU A 134 -24.61 -9.96 -15.75
CA GLU A 134 -26.03 -10.11 -16.08
C GLU A 134 -26.32 -9.69 -17.54
N GLY A 135 -25.33 -9.11 -18.24
CA GLY A 135 -25.44 -8.74 -19.64
C GLY A 135 -25.40 -9.95 -20.57
N ASP A 136 -25.97 -9.78 -21.75
CA ASP A 136 -25.88 -10.77 -22.82
C ASP A 136 -24.44 -10.86 -23.34
N CYS A 137 -24.06 -12.06 -23.79
CA CYS A 137 -22.76 -12.27 -24.43
C CYS A 137 -22.81 -11.74 -25.88
N GLU A 138 -22.17 -10.59 -26.10
CA GLU A 138 -22.06 -9.96 -27.42
C GLU A 138 -20.66 -10.12 -28.01
N GLU A 139 -20.56 -10.30 -29.34
CA GLU A 139 -19.28 -10.37 -30.03
C GLU A 139 -18.69 -8.96 -30.23
N ILE A 140 -17.54 -8.69 -29.61
CA ILE A 140 -16.83 -7.40 -29.74
C ILE A 140 -15.99 -7.43 -31.03
N GLN A 141 -16.50 -6.84 -32.10
CA GLN A 141 -15.85 -6.85 -33.43
C GLN A 141 -14.65 -5.90 -33.53
N SER A 142 -14.60 -4.85 -32.70
CA SER A 142 -13.50 -3.87 -32.68
C SER A 142 -13.34 -3.25 -31.29
N PRO A 143 -12.16 -2.71 -30.94
CA PRO A 143 -11.95 -2.08 -29.64
C PRO A 143 -12.89 -0.88 -29.39
N GLU A 144 -13.63 -0.92 -28.29
CA GLU A 144 -14.54 0.14 -27.85
C GLU A 144 -13.88 0.97 -26.73
N CYS A 145 -12.89 1.78 -27.11
CA CYS A 145 -12.15 2.60 -26.15
C CYS A 145 -12.73 4.01 -26.02
N PRO A 146 -12.76 4.60 -24.81
CA PRO A 146 -13.06 6.03 -24.64
C PRO A 146 -11.96 6.87 -25.31
N VAL A 147 -12.26 8.15 -25.58
CA VAL A 147 -11.31 9.10 -26.18
C VAL A 147 -10.07 9.25 -25.28
N GLY A 148 -8.88 9.03 -25.84
CA GLY A 148 -7.59 9.11 -25.15
C GLY A 148 -6.40 8.97 -26.09
#